data_AF-A0A9Q0FQZ9-F1
#
_entry.id   AF-A0A9Q0FQZ9-F1
#
_cell.length_a   1.000
_cell.length_b   1.000
_cell.length_c   1.000
_cell.angle_alpha   90.00
_cell.angle_beta   90.00
_cell.angle_gamma   90.00
#
_symmetry.space_group_name_H-M   'P 1'
#
loop_
_entity.id
_entity.type
_entity.pdbx_description
1 polymer ?
#
loop_
_entity_poly.entity_id
_entity_poly.type
_entity_poly.pdbx_seq_one_letter_code
_entity_poly.pdbx_strand_id
1 'polypeptide(L)'
;FRFAVGGVTKEEGNGTLFLDALNGTAPNPLEFENGQQVKPEKEGVTNGEAKQEREMLTSNGVGIGRDVPGKVTVDPMEEEAWELLRESMVYYCGTPVGTIAANDPTCSSVLNYDQVFIRDFIPSGIAFLLKGEYDIVRNFILHTLQLQSWEKTMDCHSPGQGLMPASFKVRTVPLDGDDSATEEVLDPDFGEAAIGRVAPVDSGLWWIILLRAYGKCTGDRSVQERIDVQTGIKMILRLCLADGFDMFPTLLVTDGSCMIDRRMGIHGHPLEIQALFYSALLCAREMLAPEDGSDDLIRALNNRLVALSFHIREYYWIDLNKLNEIYRYKTEEYSYDAVNKFNIYPDQISSWLVEWMSNQGGYLIGNLQPAHMDFRFFSLGNLWSIVSGLATRDQSHAILDLVEAKWGDLVADMPFKICYPALEGQEWQIITGSDPKNTPWSYHNGGSWPTLLWQMNRPEIAARAVEIAEKRISRDKWPEYYDTKKGKFIGKQSRLFQTWSIAGYLVAKLLLADPSAARMLVTDEDTELVNAFSCMISANPRRRGRKNMKQSYIV
;
A
#
# COMPACT_ATOMS: atom_id res chain seq x y z
N PHE A 1 22.66 -43.96 -2.24
CA PHE A 1 23.10 -44.68 -1.03
C PHE A 1 22.02 -44.52 0.04
N ARG A 2 21.39 -45.63 0.47
CA ARG A 2 20.32 -45.69 1.49
C ARG A 2 20.94 -46.06 2.85
N PHE A 3 20.49 -45.42 3.93
CA PHE A 3 20.25 -45.99 5.28
C PHE A 3 19.26 -45.02 5.95
N ALA A 4 18.00 -45.37 6.27
CA ALA A 4 17.43 -46.41 7.15
C ALA A 4 17.51 -46.04 8.64
N VAL A 5 16.30 -46.03 9.21
CA VAL A 5 15.81 -45.65 10.55
C VAL A 5 16.33 -46.58 11.66
N GLY A 6 16.46 -46.04 12.88
CA GLY A 6 16.51 -46.83 14.11
C GLY A 6 16.01 -46.01 15.30
N GLY A 7 14.76 -46.22 15.71
CA GLY A 7 14.25 -45.77 17.00
C GLY A 7 14.55 -46.79 18.10
N VAL A 8 14.78 -46.31 19.32
CA VAL A 8 14.68 -47.10 20.56
C VAL A 8 14.09 -46.20 21.65
N THR A 9 12.91 -46.60 22.10
CA THR A 9 12.26 -46.22 23.37
C THR A 9 12.93 -46.93 24.55
N LYS A 10 13.06 -46.26 25.70
CA LYS A 10 12.72 -46.88 27.00
C LYS A 10 12.53 -45.84 28.11
N GLU A 11 11.44 -46.07 28.85
CA GLU A 11 10.92 -45.39 30.02
C GLU A 11 11.70 -45.68 31.31
N GLU A 12 11.18 -45.05 32.38
CA GLU A 12 11.36 -45.22 33.83
C GLU A 12 12.21 -44.08 34.44
N GLY A 13 11.68 -43.19 35.28
CA GLY A 13 10.50 -43.24 36.13
C GLY A 13 10.95 -43.06 37.58
N ASN A 14 10.58 -41.93 38.21
CA ASN A 14 10.24 -41.87 39.64
C ASN A 14 9.86 -40.45 40.09
N GLY A 15 8.70 -40.33 40.75
CA GLY A 15 8.68 -39.68 42.06
C GLY A 15 7.93 -38.36 42.23
N THR A 16 6.62 -38.38 41.96
CA THR A 16 5.53 -37.66 42.66
C THR A 16 5.75 -37.32 44.14
N LEU A 17 5.37 -36.10 44.61
CA LEU A 17 4.16 -35.82 45.46
C LEU A 17 4.19 -34.48 46.25
N PHE A 18 2.96 -33.96 46.45
CA PHE A 18 2.40 -32.92 47.37
C PHE A 18 2.29 -31.47 46.85
N LEU A 19 1.12 -30.93 46.46
CA LEU A 19 -0.21 -30.63 47.11
C LEU A 19 -0.31 -29.25 47.79
N ASP A 20 -1.14 -28.42 47.15
CA ASP A 20 -2.04 -27.32 47.52
C ASP A 20 -2.15 -26.68 48.92
N ALA A 21 -2.51 -25.40 48.81
CA ALA A 21 -3.48 -24.60 49.58
C ALA A 21 -2.97 -23.63 50.66
N LEU A 22 -3.25 -22.33 50.49
CA LEU A 22 -4.29 -21.59 51.26
C LEU A 22 -4.40 -20.08 50.88
N ASN A 23 -5.56 -19.72 50.33
CA ASN A 23 -6.50 -18.60 50.60
C ASN A 23 -6.08 -17.18 51.07
N GLY A 24 -6.81 -16.21 50.47
CA GLY A 24 -7.35 -14.97 51.08
C GLY A 24 -6.59 -13.69 50.71
N THR A 25 -7.15 -12.59 50.22
CA THR A 25 -8.40 -11.89 50.55
C THR A 25 -8.62 -10.73 49.55
N ALA A 26 -9.87 -10.36 49.29
CA ALA A 26 -10.28 -9.16 48.54
C ALA A 26 -10.75 -8.04 49.50
N PRO A 27 -10.80 -6.78 49.03
CA PRO A 27 -11.90 -5.89 49.42
C PRO A 27 -12.52 -5.07 48.27
N ASN A 28 -13.83 -4.85 48.37
CA ASN A 28 -14.68 -3.93 47.60
C ASN A 28 -14.23 -2.45 47.70
N PRO A 29 -14.76 -1.57 46.83
CA PRO A 29 -15.69 -0.56 47.37
C PRO A 29 -16.88 -0.15 46.47
N LEU A 30 -18.04 -0.03 47.14
CA LEU A 30 -18.98 1.10 47.22
C LEU A 30 -19.91 1.47 46.03
N GLU A 31 -21.20 1.33 46.36
CA GLU A 31 -22.40 1.91 45.75
C GLU A 31 -22.39 3.46 45.79
N PHE A 32 -23.03 4.09 44.80
CA PHE A 32 -23.45 5.50 44.85
C PHE A 32 -24.97 5.59 44.67
N GLU A 33 -25.63 6.16 45.66
CA GLU A 33 -27.06 6.51 45.67
C GLU A 33 -27.36 7.84 44.95
N ASN A 34 -28.63 7.93 44.54
CA ASN A 34 -29.34 9.04 43.90
C ASN A 34 -29.29 10.39 44.66
N GLY A 35 -29.36 11.49 43.89
CA GLY A 35 -29.58 12.84 44.41
C GLY A 35 -30.10 13.86 43.38
N GLN A 36 -31.42 13.92 43.27
CA GLN A 36 -32.33 15.08 43.07
C GLN A 36 -32.12 16.19 42.01
N GLN A 37 -33.24 16.40 41.30
CA GLN A 37 -33.72 17.57 40.55
C GLN A 37 -33.64 18.90 41.32
N VAL A 38 -33.39 20.01 40.60
CA VAL A 38 -34.12 21.30 40.75
C VAL A 38 -34.06 22.12 39.43
N LYS A 39 -35.22 22.51 38.90
CA LYS A 39 -35.48 23.73 38.08
C LYS A 39 -36.24 24.73 38.96
N PRO A 40 -36.14 26.05 38.72
CA PRO A 40 -37.33 26.81 38.27
C PRO A 40 -36.99 27.91 37.22
N GLU A 41 -37.80 28.11 36.16
CA GLU A 41 -38.82 29.17 35.94
C GLU A 41 -38.24 30.57 35.64
N LYS A 42 -38.36 31.11 34.42
CA LYS A 42 -39.49 31.81 33.73
C LYS A 42 -39.73 33.25 34.19
N GLU A 43 -39.59 34.18 33.26
CA GLU A 43 -40.33 35.46 33.05
C GLU A 43 -39.73 36.08 31.76
N GLY A 44 -40.41 36.50 30.70
CA GLY A 44 -41.83 36.70 30.43
C GLY A 44 -42.22 38.18 30.42
N VAL A 45 -41.92 38.96 29.36
CA VAL A 45 -42.68 40.18 29.04
C VAL A 45 -42.79 40.41 27.52
N THR A 46 -44.04 40.62 27.13
CA THR A 46 -44.67 40.90 25.84
C THR A 46 -44.57 42.36 25.41
N ASN A 47 -44.82 42.62 24.11
CA ASN A 47 -45.67 43.66 23.51
C ASN A 47 -45.30 43.74 22.01
N GLY A 48 -46.17 43.84 21.01
CA GLY A 48 -47.57 44.19 20.95
C GLY A 48 -47.79 44.87 19.59
N GLU A 49 -48.55 44.21 18.72
CA GLU A 49 -49.50 44.72 17.70
C GLU A 49 -49.16 45.94 16.80
N ALA A 50 -49.36 45.79 15.48
CA ALA A 50 -50.38 46.55 14.73
C ALA A 50 -50.48 46.12 13.25
N LYS A 51 -51.73 45.99 12.79
CA LYS A 51 -52.19 45.73 11.42
C LYS A 51 -52.08 46.98 10.53
N GLN A 52 -51.89 46.81 9.22
CA GLN A 52 -52.67 47.52 8.18
C GLN A 52 -52.49 46.94 6.77
N GLU A 53 -53.61 46.78 6.07
CA GLU A 53 -53.75 46.43 4.65
C GLU A 53 -53.47 47.64 3.73
N ARG A 54 -52.92 47.41 2.53
CA ARG A 54 -53.36 48.05 1.26
C ARG A 54 -52.73 47.46 -0.01
N GLU A 55 -53.51 47.51 -1.07
CA GLU A 55 -53.36 46.87 -2.39
C GLU A 55 -52.36 47.54 -3.37
N MET A 56 -51.90 46.72 -4.31
CA MET A 56 -51.47 46.93 -5.72
C MET A 56 -50.78 48.23 -6.19
N LEU A 57 -49.59 48.10 -6.78
CA LEU A 57 -49.29 48.39 -8.22
C LEU A 57 -47.79 48.21 -8.55
N THR A 58 -47.54 47.88 -9.82
CA THR A 58 -46.30 47.50 -10.51
C THR A 58 -45.20 48.57 -10.57
N SER A 59 -43.91 48.18 -10.42
CA SER A 59 -42.79 48.70 -11.24
C SER A 59 -41.49 47.92 -11.04
N ASN A 60 -40.78 47.68 -12.15
CA ASN A 60 -39.44 47.08 -12.23
C ASN A 60 -38.39 47.73 -11.31
N GLY A 61 -37.59 46.91 -10.63
CA GLY A 61 -36.43 47.38 -9.87
C GLY A 61 -35.56 46.22 -9.36
N VAL A 62 -34.31 46.21 -9.81
CA VAL A 62 -33.22 45.28 -9.47
C VAL A 62 -32.98 45.16 -7.96
N GLY A 63 -32.86 43.94 -7.44
CA GLY A 63 -32.56 43.70 -6.03
C GLY A 63 -32.24 42.24 -5.70
N ILE A 64 -30.93 41.94 -5.66
CA ILE A 64 -30.21 40.98 -4.79
C ILE A 64 -31.08 39.84 -4.23
N GLY A 65 -31.12 38.73 -4.97
CA GLY A 65 -31.60 37.45 -4.47
C GLY A 65 -30.63 36.90 -3.44
N ARG A 66 -31.13 36.65 -2.23
CA ARG A 66 -30.45 35.86 -1.21
C ARG A 66 -30.25 34.45 -1.75
N ASP A 67 -28.99 34.04 -1.87
CA ASP A 67 -28.62 32.66 -2.13
C ASP A 67 -29.22 31.76 -1.05
N VAL A 68 -30.12 30.89 -1.49
CA VAL A 68 -30.47 29.67 -0.76
C VAL A 68 -29.17 28.85 -0.66
N PRO A 69 -28.80 28.28 0.50
CA PRO A 69 -27.60 27.47 0.59
C PRO A 69 -27.72 26.34 -0.42
N GLY A 70 -26.78 26.30 -1.37
CA GLY A 70 -26.76 25.32 -2.44
C GLY A 70 -26.96 23.92 -1.88
N LYS A 71 -28.00 23.25 -2.35
CA LYS A 71 -28.13 21.80 -2.25
C LYS A 71 -26.83 21.24 -2.83
N VAL A 72 -25.96 20.68 -1.98
CA VAL A 72 -24.81 19.91 -2.45
C VAL A 72 -25.39 18.77 -3.26
N THR A 73 -25.32 18.88 -4.59
CA THR A 73 -25.66 17.78 -5.49
C THR A 73 -24.55 16.75 -5.31
N VAL A 74 -24.80 15.76 -4.45
CA VAL A 74 -23.92 14.60 -4.30
C VAL A 74 -23.89 13.89 -5.66
N ASP A 75 -22.70 13.57 -6.15
CA ASP A 75 -22.50 12.83 -7.39
C ASP A 75 -23.15 11.44 -7.24
N PRO A 76 -24.15 11.07 -8.07
CA PRO A 76 -24.83 9.78 -7.94
C PRO A 76 -23.89 8.58 -8.01
N MET A 77 -22.76 8.70 -8.72
CA MET A 77 -21.76 7.63 -8.80
C MET A 77 -20.95 7.50 -7.51
N GLU A 78 -20.69 8.63 -6.84
CA GLU A 78 -20.03 8.63 -5.54
C GLU A 78 -20.96 8.05 -4.45
N GLU A 79 -22.26 8.36 -4.51
CA GLU A 79 -23.27 7.75 -3.63
C GLU A 79 -23.36 6.24 -3.81
N GLU A 80 -23.46 5.75 -5.05
CA GLU A 80 -23.42 4.32 -5.39
C GLU A 80 -22.15 3.65 -4.84
N ALA A 81 -20.98 4.28 -5.05
CA ALA A 81 -19.71 3.75 -4.58
C ALA A 81 -19.65 3.64 -3.05
N TRP A 82 -20.19 4.61 -2.31
CA TRP A 82 -20.27 4.55 -0.85
C TRP A 82 -21.22 3.47 -0.33
N GLU A 83 -22.35 3.26 -1.00
CA GLU A 83 -23.27 2.16 -0.69
C GLU A 83 -22.58 0.81 -0.86
N LEU A 84 -21.95 0.58 -2.01
CA LEU A 84 -21.22 -0.66 -2.30
C LEU A 84 -20.05 -0.90 -1.33
N LEU A 85 -19.30 0.15 -0.98
CA LEU A 85 -18.22 0.03 0.00
C LEU A 85 -18.74 -0.39 1.37
N ARG A 86 -19.86 0.17 1.84
CA ARG A 86 -20.47 -0.20 3.13
C ARG A 86 -21.05 -1.61 3.11
N GLU A 87 -21.64 -2.03 1.98
CA GLU A 87 -22.13 -3.41 1.81
C GLU A 87 -21.01 -4.45 1.86
N SER A 88 -19.77 -4.07 1.53
CA SER A 88 -18.61 -4.97 1.59
C SER A 88 -18.00 -5.11 3.00
N MET A 89 -18.50 -4.39 4.01
CA MET A 89 -17.96 -4.43 5.37
C MET A 89 -18.14 -5.80 6.03
N VAL A 90 -17.07 -6.27 6.66
CA VAL A 90 -17.02 -7.50 7.47
C VAL A 90 -17.08 -7.15 8.94
N TYR A 91 -17.92 -7.86 9.69
CA TYR A 91 -18.06 -7.71 11.13
C TYR A 91 -17.51 -8.93 11.85
N TYR A 92 -16.86 -8.69 12.99
CA TYR A 92 -16.38 -9.69 13.93
C TYR A 92 -16.82 -9.28 15.33
N CYS A 93 -17.56 -10.15 16.00
CA CYS A 93 -18.16 -9.91 17.33
C CYS A 93 -18.93 -8.58 17.38
N GLY A 94 -19.66 -8.24 16.30
CA GLY A 94 -20.45 -7.01 16.18
C GLY A 94 -19.64 -5.74 15.86
N THR A 95 -18.32 -5.83 15.68
CA THR A 95 -17.47 -4.69 15.31
C THR A 95 -17.00 -4.79 13.86
N PRO A 96 -16.91 -3.68 13.10
CA PRO A 96 -16.41 -3.72 11.74
C PRO A 96 -14.90 -3.93 11.76
N VAL A 97 -14.39 -4.91 11.01
CA VAL A 97 -12.98 -5.33 11.03
C VAL A 97 -12.30 -5.31 9.67
N GLY A 98 -13.01 -4.97 8.60
CA GLY A 98 -12.44 -4.92 7.26
C GLY A 98 -13.52 -4.86 6.18
N THR A 99 -13.10 -5.03 4.93
CA THR A 99 -14.00 -5.17 3.78
C THR A 99 -13.59 -6.38 2.94
N ILE A 100 -14.56 -7.16 2.45
CA ILE A 100 -14.28 -8.30 1.55
C ILE A 100 -13.65 -7.82 0.24
N ALA A 101 -12.95 -8.71 -0.49
CA ALA A 101 -12.31 -8.34 -1.76
C ALA A 101 -13.34 -8.03 -2.87
N ALA A 102 -14.40 -8.83 -3.00
CA ALA A 102 -15.47 -8.58 -3.97
C ALA A 102 -16.83 -9.12 -3.50
N ASN A 103 -17.89 -8.38 -3.81
CA ASN A 103 -19.27 -8.80 -3.62
C ASN A 103 -19.93 -9.10 -4.98
N ASP A 104 -19.45 -10.12 -5.69
CA ASP A 104 -19.93 -10.46 -7.03
C ASP A 104 -21.07 -11.49 -6.99
N PRO A 105 -22.35 -11.08 -7.15
CA PRO A 105 -23.48 -12.02 -7.09
C PRO A 105 -23.56 -12.93 -8.32
N THR A 106 -22.79 -12.65 -9.37
CA THR A 106 -22.84 -13.39 -10.64
C THR A 106 -21.93 -14.60 -10.65
N CYS A 107 -21.05 -14.76 -9.66
CA CYS A 107 -20.17 -15.93 -9.59
C CYS A 107 -20.61 -16.98 -8.58
N SER A 108 -20.68 -18.22 -9.05
CA SER A 108 -20.96 -19.40 -8.24
C SER A 108 -19.80 -19.87 -7.34
N SER A 109 -18.56 -19.41 -7.61
CA SER A 109 -17.38 -19.78 -6.82
C SER A 109 -16.78 -18.53 -6.19
N VAL A 110 -16.81 -18.48 -4.87
CA VAL A 110 -16.32 -17.35 -4.08
C VAL A 110 -14.79 -17.35 -3.96
N LEU A 111 -14.15 -18.53 -4.03
CA LEU A 111 -12.72 -18.73 -3.79
C LEU A 111 -12.27 -18.02 -2.50
N ASN A 112 -11.32 -17.09 -2.60
CA ASN A 112 -10.83 -16.24 -1.52
C ASN A 112 -11.36 -14.81 -1.60
N TYR A 113 -12.24 -14.47 -2.56
CA TYR A 113 -12.71 -13.09 -2.75
C TYR A 113 -13.72 -12.62 -1.67
N ASP A 114 -14.20 -13.52 -0.81
CA ASP A 114 -14.94 -13.22 0.42
C ASP A 114 -14.06 -12.96 1.65
N GLN A 115 -12.74 -13.00 1.49
CA GLN A 115 -11.80 -12.70 2.55
C GLN A 115 -11.46 -11.21 2.58
N VAL A 116 -11.00 -10.74 3.74
CA VAL A 116 -10.42 -9.41 3.91
C VAL A 116 -8.93 -9.51 3.61
N PHE A 117 -8.50 -9.02 2.44
CA PHE A 117 -7.08 -8.90 2.11
C PHE A 117 -6.50 -7.64 2.70
N ILE A 118 -5.26 -7.72 3.19
CA ILE A 118 -4.59 -6.54 3.75
C ILE A 118 -4.41 -5.46 2.70
N ARG A 119 -3.92 -5.83 1.50
CA ARG A 119 -3.70 -4.88 0.40
C ARG A 119 -5.01 -4.26 -0.13
N ASP A 120 -6.08 -5.05 -0.25
CA ASP A 120 -7.38 -4.57 -0.74
C ASP A 120 -8.07 -3.65 0.27
N PHE A 121 -7.85 -3.88 1.57
CA PHE A 121 -8.39 -3.01 2.61
C PHE A 121 -7.69 -1.65 2.69
N ILE A 122 -6.46 -1.48 2.18
CA ILE A 122 -5.76 -0.19 2.25
C ILE A 122 -6.59 0.96 1.67
N PRO A 123 -7.04 0.93 0.39
CA PRO A 123 -7.88 2.01 -0.13
C PRO A 123 -9.20 2.16 0.63
N SER A 124 -9.84 1.07 1.08
CA SER A 124 -11.05 1.15 1.91
C SER A 124 -10.79 1.88 3.22
N GLY A 125 -9.72 1.51 3.92
CA GLY A 125 -9.29 2.13 5.17
C GLY A 125 -8.99 3.62 4.97
N ILE A 126 -8.26 3.99 3.92
CA ILE A 126 -8.01 5.40 3.59
C ILE A 126 -9.33 6.15 3.29
N ALA A 127 -10.28 5.55 2.58
CA ALA A 127 -11.59 6.16 2.33
C ALA A 127 -12.34 6.45 3.64
N PHE A 128 -12.38 5.47 4.56
CA PHE A 128 -12.99 5.63 5.88
C PHE A 128 -12.26 6.67 6.74
N LEU A 129 -10.92 6.69 6.74
CA LEU A 129 -10.13 7.72 7.42
C LEU A 129 -10.47 9.13 6.91
N LEU A 130 -10.53 9.30 5.58
CA LEU A 130 -10.89 10.57 4.94
C LEU A 130 -12.33 10.99 5.25
N LYS A 131 -13.23 10.03 5.47
CA LYS A 131 -14.62 10.29 5.85
C LYS A 131 -14.80 10.60 7.34
N GLY A 132 -13.80 10.31 8.18
CA GLY A 132 -13.88 10.43 9.63
C GLY A 132 -14.45 9.20 10.34
N GLU A 133 -14.57 8.06 9.64
CA GLU A 133 -15.08 6.79 10.17
C GLU A 133 -13.90 5.90 10.63
N TYR A 134 -13.32 6.20 11.79
CA TYR A 134 -12.02 5.62 12.19
C TYR A 134 -12.07 4.20 12.77
N ASP A 135 -13.23 3.77 13.29
CA ASP A 135 -13.34 2.54 14.09
C ASP A 135 -12.98 1.28 13.30
N ILE A 136 -13.44 1.17 12.04
CA ILE A 136 -13.12 0.01 11.18
C ILE A 136 -11.62 -0.12 10.96
N VAL A 137 -10.91 0.99 10.78
CA VAL A 137 -9.46 1.01 10.54
C VAL A 137 -8.70 0.64 11.80
N ARG A 138 -9.12 1.18 12.95
CA ARG A 138 -8.57 0.82 14.26
C ARG A 138 -8.72 -0.67 14.52
N ASN A 139 -9.91 -1.22 14.31
CA ASN A 139 -10.20 -2.63 14.56
C ASN A 139 -9.43 -3.53 13.60
N PHE A 140 -9.37 -3.19 12.31
CA PHE A 140 -8.57 -3.90 11.33
C PHE A 140 -7.10 -3.98 11.76
N ILE A 141 -6.48 -2.85 12.15
CA ILE A 141 -5.09 -2.80 12.62
C ILE A 141 -4.87 -3.73 13.81
N LEU A 142 -5.74 -3.68 14.81
CA LEU A 142 -5.58 -4.44 16.05
C LEU A 142 -5.85 -5.94 15.86
N HIS A 143 -6.86 -6.32 15.07
CA HIS A 143 -7.16 -7.73 14.81
C HIS A 143 -6.11 -8.36 13.90
N THR A 144 -5.62 -7.66 12.87
CA THR A 144 -4.53 -8.19 12.04
C THR A 144 -3.21 -8.30 12.82
N LEU A 145 -2.96 -7.42 13.80
CA LEU A 145 -1.86 -7.56 14.75
C LEU A 145 -2.02 -8.80 15.64
N GLN A 146 -3.23 -9.09 16.12
CA GLN A 146 -3.47 -10.34 16.86
C GLN A 146 -3.13 -11.56 16.00
N LEU A 147 -3.52 -11.57 14.72
CA LEU A 147 -3.16 -12.64 13.78
C LEU A 147 -1.65 -12.77 13.60
N GLN A 148 -0.89 -11.66 13.60
CA GLN A 148 0.57 -11.72 13.57
C GLN A 148 1.18 -12.56 14.70
N SER A 149 0.53 -12.63 15.87
CA SER A 149 1.05 -13.42 17.00
C SER A 149 0.77 -14.93 16.90
N TRP A 150 -0.04 -15.37 15.93
CA TRP A 150 -0.41 -16.76 15.78
C TRP A 150 0.78 -17.63 15.36
N GLU A 151 0.74 -18.89 15.76
CA GLU A 151 1.69 -19.90 15.30
C GLU A 151 1.47 -20.13 13.80
N LYS A 152 2.54 -19.96 13.03
CA LYS A 152 2.54 -20.12 11.58
C LYS A 152 3.38 -21.34 11.27
N THR A 153 2.82 -22.30 10.55
CA THR A 153 3.53 -23.51 10.14
C THR A 153 3.15 -23.85 8.71
N MET A 154 4.16 -23.98 7.85
CA MET A 154 4.03 -24.61 6.55
C MET A 154 4.81 -25.92 6.60
N ASP A 155 4.08 -27.04 6.66
CA ASP A 155 4.62 -28.37 6.92
C ASP A 155 5.50 -28.39 8.18
N CYS A 156 6.83 -28.47 8.03
CA CYS A 156 7.79 -28.55 9.13
C CYS A 156 8.58 -27.23 9.33
N HIS A 157 8.11 -26.12 8.78
CA HIS A 157 8.80 -24.83 8.82
C HIS A 157 7.88 -23.72 9.34
N SER A 158 8.40 -22.88 10.24
CA SER A 158 7.71 -21.69 10.73
C SER A 158 8.31 -20.44 10.10
N PRO A 159 7.51 -19.61 9.38
CA PRO A 159 8.00 -18.35 8.86
C PRO A 159 8.34 -17.36 9.98
N GLY A 160 9.02 -16.28 9.61
CA GLY A 160 9.41 -15.23 10.56
C GLY A 160 8.22 -14.69 11.34
N GLN A 161 8.40 -14.48 12.65
CA GLN A 161 7.30 -14.12 13.54
C GLN A 161 6.59 -12.80 13.15
N GLY A 162 7.31 -11.88 12.51
CA GLY A 162 6.75 -10.61 12.02
C GLY A 162 5.87 -10.69 10.78
N LEU A 163 5.71 -11.88 10.17
CA LEU A 163 4.89 -12.06 8.97
C LEU A 163 3.42 -11.72 9.25
N MET A 164 2.88 -10.79 8.46
CA MET A 164 1.45 -10.48 8.43
C MET A 164 0.72 -11.41 7.45
N PRO A 165 -0.56 -11.76 7.68
CA PRO A 165 -1.30 -12.59 6.75
C PRO A 165 -1.55 -11.86 5.42
N ALA A 166 -1.80 -12.62 4.34
CA ALA A 166 -2.28 -12.06 3.09
C ALA A 166 -3.73 -11.58 3.24
N SER A 167 -4.54 -12.43 3.87
CA SER A 167 -5.96 -12.23 4.09
C SER A 167 -6.44 -12.95 5.35
N PHE A 168 -7.66 -12.65 5.78
CA PHE A 168 -8.35 -13.42 6.80
C PHE A 168 -9.86 -13.47 6.54
N LYS A 169 -10.54 -14.43 7.14
CA LYS A 169 -12.00 -14.58 7.08
C LYS A 169 -12.60 -14.76 8.48
N VAL A 170 -13.80 -14.22 8.69
CA VAL A 170 -14.60 -14.53 9.88
C VAL A 170 -15.36 -15.83 9.63
N ARG A 171 -15.16 -16.83 10.49
CA ARG A 171 -15.90 -18.10 10.47
C ARG A 171 -16.75 -18.23 11.72
N THR A 172 -17.96 -18.73 11.56
CA THR A 172 -18.81 -19.15 12.67
C THR A 172 -18.58 -20.64 12.91
N VAL A 173 -18.09 -21.00 14.10
CA VAL A 173 -17.81 -22.38 14.51
C VAL A 173 -18.68 -22.75 15.71
N PRO A 174 -19.06 -24.03 15.88
CA PRO A 174 -19.74 -24.48 17.10
C PRO A 174 -18.83 -24.28 18.33
N LEU A 175 -19.42 -23.94 19.48
CA LEU A 175 -18.70 -23.85 20.74
C LEU A 175 -18.29 -25.25 21.23
N ASP A 176 -17.07 -25.36 21.75
CA ASP A 176 -16.55 -26.62 22.28
C ASP A 176 -17.45 -27.17 23.40
N GLY A 177 -18.14 -28.28 23.11
CA GLY A 177 -19.03 -28.96 24.04
C GLY A 177 -20.50 -28.55 23.99
N ASP A 178 -20.89 -27.64 23.07
CA ASP A 178 -22.30 -27.28 22.83
C ASP A 178 -22.56 -27.01 21.34
N ASP A 179 -23.09 -28.01 20.63
CA ASP A 179 -23.47 -27.91 19.22
C ASP A 179 -24.62 -26.91 18.94
N SER A 180 -25.29 -26.41 19.99
CA SER A 180 -26.38 -25.43 19.86
C SER A 180 -25.92 -23.98 19.97
N ALA A 181 -24.67 -23.75 20.38
CA ALA A 181 -24.07 -22.43 20.51
C ALA A 181 -22.90 -22.27 19.52
N THR A 182 -22.73 -21.06 18.98
CA THR A 182 -21.67 -20.76 18.01
C THR A 182 -20.82 -19.58 18.46
N GLU A 183 -19.54 -19.60 18.09
CA GLU A 183 -18.62 -18.47 18.24
C GLU A 183 -18.05 -18.03 16.90
N GLU A 184 -17.65 -16.76 16.81
CA GLU A 184 -16.93 -16.24 15.66
C GLU A 184 -15.41 -16.34 15.90
N VAL A 185 -14.69 -16.82 14.90
CA VAL A 185 -13.22 -16.91 14.90
C VAL A 185 -12.64 -16.27 13.64
N LEU A 186 -11.47 -15.68 13.78
CA LEU A 186 -10.69 -15.16 12.65
C LEU A 186 -9.78 -16.27 12.11
N ASP A 187 -9.89 -16.53 10.81
CA ASP A 187 -9.14 -17.55 10.09
C ASP A 187 -8.17 -16.88 9.10
N PRO A 188 -6.88 -16.74 9.45
CA PRO A 188 -5.87 -16.11 8.59
C PRO A 188 -5.34 -17.05 7.50
N ASP A 189 -4.89 -16.47 6.37
CA ASP A 189 -4.06 -17.13 5.36
C ASP A 189 -2.71 -16.40 5.28
N PHE A 190 -1.62 -17.03 5.69
CA PHE A 190 -0.26 -16.46 5.60
C PHE A 190 0.46 -16.81 4.28
N GLY A 191 -0.24 -17.43 3.32
CA GLY A 191 0.32 -17.95 2.07
C GLY A 191 0.25 -19.48 1.96
N GLU A 192 -0.08 -20.17 3.05
CA GLU A 192 -0.21 -21.61 3.12
C GLU A 192 -1.52 -22.13 2.53
N ALA A 193 -2.48 -21.27 2.17
CA ALA A 193 -3.60 -21.60 1.29
C ALA A 193 -3.52 -20.87 -0.06
N ALA A 194 -2.64 -19.86 -0.19
CA ALA A 194 -2.45 -19.11 -1.42
C ALA A 194 -2.04 -20.02 -2.60
N ILE A 195 -2.58 -19.71 -3.79
CA ILE A 195 -2.21 -20.39 -5.03
C ILE A 195 -0.73 -20.14 -5.29
N GLY A 196 0.07 -21.21 -5.34
CA GLY A 196 1.52 -21.12 -5.56
C GLY A 196 2.34 -20.85 -4.28
N ARG A 197 1.71 -20.87 -3.09
CA ARG A 197 2.38 -20.68 -1.79
C ARG A 197 3.17 -19.39 -1.68
N VAL A 198 2.57 -18.31 -2.19
CA VAL A 198 3.22 -17.02 -2.33
C VAL A 198 3.23 -16.28 -0.99
N ALA A 199 4.38 -15.73 -0.62
CA ALA A 199 4.53 -14.98 0.63
C ALA A 199 4.07 -13.51 0.47
N PRO A 200 3.16 -13.00 1.32
CA PRO A 200 2.63 -11.64 1.24
C PRO A 200 3.58 -10.63 1.90
N VAL A 201 4.70 -10.31 1.24
CA VAL A 201 5.72 -9.41 1.81
C VAL A 201 5.18 -7.98 1.97
N ASP A 202 4.31 -7.54 1.04
CA ASP A 202 3.67 -6.24 1.04
C ASP A 202 2.72 -6.01 2.23
N SER A 203 2.05 -7.06 2.75
CA SER A 203 1.09 -6.98 3.86
C SER A 203 1.65 -6.27 5.09
N GLY A 204 2.87 -6.64 5.54
CA GLY A 204 3.50 -6.02 6.70
C GLY A 204 3.88 -4.55 6.47
N LEU A 205 4.31 -4.23 5.25
CA LEU A 205 4.68 -2.88 4.86
C LEU A 205 3.44 -1.97 4.83
N TRP A 206 2.36 -2.45 4.22
CA TRP A 206 1.07 -1.77 4.17
C TRP A 206 0.44 -1.56 5.55
N TRP A 207 0.57 -2.55 6.45
CA TRP A 207 0.08 -2.41 7.81
C TRP A 207 0.74 -1.25 8.57
N ILE A 208 2.08 -1.12 8.47
CA ILE A 208 2.81 0.01 9.09
C ILE A 208 2.37 1.35 8.47
N ILE A 209 2.20 1.39 7.14
CA ILE A 209 1.75 2.61 6.43
C ILE A 209 0.33 3.02 6.89
N LEU A 210 -0.59 2.07 6.99
CA LEU A 210 -1.96 2.32 7.43
C LEU A 210 -2.01 2.78 8.89
N LEU A 211 -1.18 2.19 9.77
CA LEU A 211 -1.06 2.62 11.15
C LEU A 211 -0.58 4.07 11.29
N ARG A 212 0.36 4.51 10.44
CA ARG A 212 0.76 5.93 10.38
C ARG A 212 -0.41 6.79 9.91
N ALA A 213 -1.07 6.40 8.82
CA ALA A 213 -2.19 7.16 8.27
C ALA A 213 -3.31 7.33 9.31
N TYR A 214 -3.66 6.26 10.03
CA TYR A 214 -4.62 6.30 11.14
C TYR A 214 -4.26 7.39 12.16
N GLY A 215 -3.05 7.36 12.72
CA GLY A 215 -2.67 8.35 13.75
C GLY A 215 -2.55 9.79 13.22
N LYS A 216 -2.21 9.98 11.94
CA LYS A 216 -2.22 11.31 11.30
C LYS A 216 -3.65 11.85 11.14
N CYS A 217 -4.60 10.99 10.80
CA CYS A 217 -6.00 11.37 10.57
C CYS A 217 -6.76 11.62 11.87
N THR A 218 -6.57 10.76 12.86
CA THR A 218 -7.27 10.88 14.16
C THR A 218 -6.64 11.93 15.07
N GLY A 219 -5.34 12.22 14.89
CA GLY A 219 -4.54 12.96 15.86
C GLY A 219 -4.27 12.17 17.15
N ASP A 220 -4.75 10.93 17.24
CA ASP A 220 -4.61 10.04 18.39
C ASP A 220 -3.46 9.06 18.19
N ARG A 221 -2.45 9.19 19.05
CA ARG A 221 -1.27 8.31 19.07
C ARG A 221 -1.41 7.12 20.01
N SER A 222 -2.49 7.03 20.80
CA SER A 222 -2.63 6.00 21.82
C SER A 222 -2.60 4.59 21.23
N VAL A 223 -3.06 4.41 19.99
CA VAL A 223 -2.98 3.13 19.27
C VAL A 223 -1.52 2.81 18.90
N GLN A 224 -0.79 3.79 18.37
CA GLN A 224 0.63 3.64 17.99
C GLN A 224 1.50 3.33 19.21
N GLU A 225 1.18 3.92 20.36
CA GLU A 225 1.95 3.78 21.61
C GLU A 225 1.66 2.50 22.39
N ARG A 226 0.71 1.65 21.96
CA ARG A 226 0.46 0.37 22.64
C ARG A 226 1.68 -0.54 22.53
N ILE A 227 1.96 -1.28 23.61
CA ILE A 227 3.11 -2.20 23.69
C ILE A 227 3.03 -3.30 22.62
N ASP A 228 1.83 -3.85 22.37
CA ASP A 228 1.61 -4.86 21.35
C ASP A 228 1.85 -4.30 19.93
N VAL A 229 1.38 -3.08 19.66
CA VAL A 229 1.59 -2.38 18.39
C VAL A 229 3.08 -2.07 18.16
N GLN A 230 3.77 -1.52 19.16
CA GLN A 230 5.22 -1.29 19.11
C GLN A 230 5.98 -2.59 18.86
N THR A 231 5.58 -3.68 19.50
CA THR A 231 6.16 -5.00 19.30
C THR A 231 5.93 -5.50 17.87
N GLY A 232 4.70 -5.35 17.34
CA GLY A 232 4.37 -5.73 15.98
C GLY A 232 5.20 -4.98 14.92
N ILE A 233 5.36 -3.66 15.07
CA ILE A 233 6.24 -2.86 14.20
C ILE A 233 7.67 -3.42 14.26
N LYS A 234 8.22 -3.63 15.46
CA LYS A 234 9.58 -4.15 15.65
C LYS A 234 9.76 -5.53 15.01
N MET A 235 8.76 -6.40 15.08
CA MET A 235 8.81 -7.74 14.47
C MET A 235 8.82 -7.69 12.94
N ILE A 236 7.99 -6.84 12.32
CA ILE A 236 8.00 -6.61 10.87
C ILE A 236 9.37 -6.08 10.44
N LEU A 237 9.87 -5.03 11.12
CA LEU A 237 11.15 -4.43 10.80
C LEU A 237 12.32 -5.41 10.93
N ARG A 238 12.34 -6.23 11.98
CA ARG A 238 13.39 -7.26 12.15
C ARG A 238 13.38 -8.28 11.03
N LEU A 239 12.20 -8.65 10.51
CA LEU A 239 12.10 -9.54 9.36
C LEU A 239 12.67 -8.88 8.08
N CYS A 240 12.38 -7.60 7.84
CA CYS A 240 12.85 -6.88 6.66
C CYS A 240 14.33 -6.44 6.74
N LEU A 241 14.85 -6.21 7.95
CA LEU A 241 16.21 -5.74 8.20
C LEU A 241 17.17 -6.87 8.58
N ALA A 242 16.70 -8.12 8.59
CA ALA A 242 17.51 -9.28 8.93
C ALA A 242 18.76 -9.37 8.03
N ASP A 243 19.88 -9.74 8.65
CA ASP A 243 21.11 -10.01 7.92
C ASP A 243 20.92 -11.21 6.99
N GLY A 244 21.49 -11.11 5.79
CA GLY A 244 21.45 -12.16 4.78
C GLY A 244 22.72 -12.16 3.93
N PHE A 245 22.74 -13.01 2.90
CA PHE A 245 23.84 -13.03 1.93
C PHE A 245 23.74 -11.93 0.87
N ASP A 246 22.60 -11.26 0.80
CA ASP A 246 22.39 -10.18 -0.16
C ASP A 246 23.26 -8.97 0.19
N MET A 247 23.94 -8.41 -0.81
CA MET A 247 24.79 -7.24 -0.66
C MET A 247 24.06 -5.94 -1.00
N PHE A 248 22.84 -6.02 -1.52
CA PHE A 248 22.04 -4.85 -1.87
C PHE A 248 21.23 -4.36 -0.65
N PRO A 249 20.98 -3.05 -0.54
CA PRO A 249 20.14 -2.52 0.54
C PRO A 249 18.64 -2.80 0.29
N THR A 250 18.28 -3.25 -0.90
CA THR A 250 16.93 -3.64 -1.30
C THR A 250 16.48 -4.91 -0.58
N LEU A 251 15.17 -5.09 -0.46
CA LEU A 251 14.58 -6.31 0.09
C LEU A 251 14.53 -7.39 -1.01
N LEU A 252 15.20 -8.51 -0.77
CA LEU A 252 15.16 -9.70 -1.64
C LEU A 252 13.85 -10.45 -1.43
N VAL A 253 13.13 -10.71 -2.52
CA VAL A 253 11.83 -11.40 -2.48
C VAL A 253 11.69 -12.45 -3.58
N THR A 254 10.78 -13.41 -3.36
CA THR A 254 10.35 -14.35 -4.38
C THR A 254 9.40 -13.68 -5.39
N ASP A 255 9.15 -14.35 -6.51
CA ASP A 255 8.12 -13.93 -7.46
C ASP A 255 6.74 -13.98 -6.78
N GLY A 256 5.80 -13.15 -7.21
CA GLY A 256 4.46 -13.10 -6.61
C GLY A 256 4.34 -12.30 -5.30
N SER A 257 5.41 -11.70 -4.77
CA SER A 257 5.44 -11.26 -3.36
C SER A 257 4.70 -9.96 -3.01
N CYS A 258 3.91 -9.39 -3.93
CA CYS A 258 3.24 -8.10 -3.77
C CYS A 258 1.82 -8.11 -4.37
N MET A 259 1.28 -6.97 -4.83
CA MET A 259 -0.02 -6.91 -5.53
C MET A 259 -0.06 -7.91 -6.70
N ILE A 260 1.05 -8.06 -7.41
CA ILE A 260 1.24 -9.09 -8.43
C ILE A 260 1.54 -10.40 -7.71
N ASP A 261 0.49 -11.16 -7.37
CA ASP A 261 0.57 -12.40 -6.59
C ASP A 261 0.80 -13.68 -7.39
N ARG A 262 1.34 -13.54 -8.62
CA ARG A 262 1.62 -14.64 -9.54
C ARG A 262 2.98 -14.44 -10.19
N ARG A 263 3.54 -15.52 -10.75
CA ARG A 263 4.83 -15.49 -11.43
C ARG A 263 4.82 -14.53 -12.63
N MET A 264 5.53 -13.41 -12.50
CA MET A 264 5.59 -12.34 -13.49
C MET A 264 7.03 -11.82 -13.74
N GLY A 265 8.02 -12.55 -13.24
CA GLY A 265 9.43 -12.17 -13.35
C GLY A 265 9.80 -11.05 -12.40
N ILE A 266 9.10 -10.93 -11.27
CA ILE A 266 9.31 -9.87 -10.28
C ILE A 266 10.06 -10.35 -9.03
N HIS A 267 10.64 -11.56 -9.06
CA HIS A 267 11.59 -12.00 -8.03
C HIS A 267 12.86 -11.13 -8.01
N GLY A 268 13.61 -11.16 -6.91
CA GLY A 268 14.78 -10.30 -6.74
C GLY A 268 14.40 -9.02 -5.98
N HIS A 269 14.45 -7.87 -6.65
CA HIS A 269 14.31 -6.56 -6.02
C HIS A 269 13.27 -5.67 -6.74
N PRO A 270 11.99 -6.08 -6.79
CA PRO A 270 10.97 -5.37 -7.53
C PRO A 270 10.67 -4.00 -6.90
N LEU A 271 10.55 -2.96 -7.73
CA LEU A 271 10.38 -1.57 -7.32
C LEU A 271 9.21 -1.37 -6.35
N GLU A 272 8.09 -2.06 -6.56
CA GLU A 272 6.91 -1.98 -5.68
C GLU A 272 7.27 -2.30 -4.23
N ILE A 273 7.95 -3.43 -3.99
CA ILE A 273 8.40 -3.79 -2.65
C ILE A 273 9.40 -2.75 -2.12
N GLN A 274 10.31 -2.24 -2.96
CA GLN A 274 11.32 -1.29 -2.49
C GLN A 274 10.69 0.06 -2.08
N ALA A 275 9.70 0.54 -2.84
CA ALA A 275 8.95 1.76 -2.53
C ALA A 275 8.13 1.60 -1.25
N LEU A 276 7.44 0.47 -1.08
CA LEU A 276 6.69 0.17 0.15
C LEU A 276 7.62 0.00 1.35
N PHE A 277 8.78 -0.64 1.17
CA PHE A 277 9.75 -0.86 2.22
C PHE A 277 10.33 0.47 2.71
N TYR A 278 10.74 1.35 1.79
CA TYR A 278 11.16 2.70 2.13
C TYR A 278 10.09 3.46 2.91
N SER A 279 8.85 3.45 2.41
CA SER A 279 7.71 4.10 3.05
C SER A 279 7.46 3.55 4.47
N ALA A 280 7.50 2.23 4.66
CA ALA A 280 7.31 1.60 5.95
C ALA A 280 8.44 1.94 6.94
N LEU A 281 9.70 2.00 6.48
CA LEU A 281 10.83 2.44 7.32
C LEU A 281 10.64 3.89 7.79
N LEU A 282 10.22 4.80 6.91
CA LEU A 282 9.91 6.19 7.28
C LEU A 282 8.77 6.26 8.30
N CYS A 283 7.68 5.53 8.04
CA CYS A 283 6.53 5.47 8.94
C CYS A 283 6.94 4.95 10.32
N ALA A 284 7.71 3.87 10.38
CA ALA A 284 8.16 3.29 11.63
C ALA A 284 9.11 4.24 12.39
N ARG A 285 9.98 4.98 11.69
CA ARG A 285 10.84 5.99 12.32
C ARG A 285 10.04 7.08 13.04
N GLU A 286 8.88 7.46 12.51
CA GLU A 286 8.00 8.45 13.14
C GLU A 286 7.23 7.90 14.35
N MET A 287 6.96 6.58 14.37
CA MET A 287 6.04 5.96 15.34
C MET A 287 6.74 5.16 16.45
N LEU A 288 7.98 4.71 16.25
CA LEU A 288 8.70 3.92 17.25
C LEU A 288 9.01 4.77 18.48
N ALA A 289 8.58 4.28 19.65
CA ALA A 289 8.92 4.90 20.92
C ALA A 289 10.41 4.69 21.25
N PRO A 290 11.11 5.71 21.78
CA PRO A 290 12.46 5.55 22.29
C PRO A 290 12.41 4.70 23.57
N GLU A 291 12.73 3.42 23.45
CA GLU A 291 12.78 2.46 24.57
C GLU A 291 14.17 1.86 24.73
N ASP A 292 14.53 1.49 25.97
CA ASP A 292 15.78 0.79 26.28
C ASP A 292 15.95 -0.46 25.42
N GLY A 293 17.01 -0.52 24.61
CA GLY A 293 17.33 -1.66 23.73
C GLY A 293 16.77 -1.59 22.30
N SER A 294 16.08 -0.49 21.93
CA SER A 294 15.63 -0.26 20.54
C SER A 294 16.64 0.49 19.65
N ASP A 295 17.72 1.01 20.25
CA ASP A 295 18.74 1.82 19.56
C ASP A 295 19.37 1.12 18.35
N ASP A 296 19.61 -0.19 18.46
CA ASP A 296 20.18 -0.99 17.37
C ASP A 296 19.24 -1.06 16.17
N LEU A 297 17.94 -1.26 16.41
CA LEU A 297 16.93 -1.34 15.37
C LEU A 297 16.72 0.02 14.71
N ILE A 298 16.65 1.10 15.49
CA ILE A 298 16.51 2.48 14.99
C ILE A 298 17.73 2.85 14.14
N ARG A 299 18.93 2.50 14.59
CA ARG A 299 20.17 2.71 13.83
C ARG A 299 20.18 1.89 12.53
N ALA A 300 19.80 0.62 12.56
CA ALA A 300 19.69 -0.22 11.38
C ALA A 300 18.68 0.35 10.37
N LEU A 301 17.52 0.79 10.86
CA LEU A 301 16.48 1.47 10.08
C LEU A 301 17.02 2.72 9.39
N ASN A 302 17.68 3.62 10.14
CA ASN A 302 18.21 4.87 9.59
C ASN A 302 19.31 4.64 8.55
N ASN A 303 20.23 3.70 8.83
CA ASN A 303 21.26 3.30 7.88
C ASN A 303 20.65 2.72 6.59
N ARG A 304 19.60 1.91 6.75
CA ARG A 304 18.89 1.31 5.60
C ARG A 304 18.16 2.37 4.77
N LEU A 305 17.52 3.36 5.39
CA LEU A 305 16.87 4.48 4.68
C LEU A 305 17.85 5.22 3.76
N VAL A 306 19.05 5.54 4.26
CA VAL A 306 20.11 6.19 3.46
C VAL A 306 20.53 5.30 2.29
N ALA A 307 20.87 4.04 2.57
CA ALA A 307 21.41 3.13 1.56
C ALA A 307 20.36 2.80 0.47
N LEU A 308 19.12 2.56 0.86
CA LEU A 308 18.01 2.25 -0.05
C LEU A 308 17.67 3.45 -0.93
N SER A 309 17.55 4.65 -0.34
CA SER A 309 17.26 5.88 -1.08
C SER A 309 18.33 6.15 -2.15
N PHE A 310 19.62 6.03 -1.79
CA PHE A 310 20.71 6.15 -2.76
C PHE A 310 20.58 5.13 -3.90
N HIS A 311 20.38 3.87 -3.53
CA HIS A 311 20.38 2.76 -4.48
C HIS A 311 19.25 2.89 -5.50
N ILE A 312 18.03 3.19 -5.06
CA ILE A 312 16.89 3.37 -5.96
C ILE A 312 17.08 4.60 -6.84
N ARG A 313 17.43 5.76 -6.26
CA ARG A 313 17.56 7.02 -7.01
C ARG A 313 18.65 6.96 -8.09
N GLU A 314 19.75 6.26 -7.82
CA GLU A 314 20.89 6.19 -8.74
C GLU A 314 20.76 5.06 -9.76
N TYR A 315 20.36 3.86 -9.32
CA TYR A 315 20.46 2.65 -10.15
C TYR A 315 19.14 2.18 -10.75
N TYR A 316 18.00 2.58 -10.17
CA TYR A 316 16.70 2.26 -10.77
C TYR A 316 16.23 3.36 -11.74
N TRP A 317 16.73 4.59 -11.59
CA TRP A 317 16.32 5.70 -12.44
C TRP A 317 16.76 5.50 -13.90
N ILE A 318 15.82 5.68 -14.83
CA ILE A 318 16.12 5.79 -16.24
C ILE A 318 15.41 7.00 -16.88
N ASP A 319 16.15 7.68 -17.73
CA ASP A 319 15.68 8.66 -18.69
C ASP A 319 16.47 8.43 -19.99
N LEU A 320 16.25 9.24 -21.03
CA LEU A 320 16.96 9.06 -22.30
C LEU A 320 18.49 9.19 -22.16
N ASN A 321 18.97 10.03 -21.24
CA ASN A 321 20.40 10.22 -21.02
C ASN A 321 21.01 8.98 -20.34
N LYS A 322 20.35 8.49 -19.28
CA LYS A 322 20.78 7.29 -18.58
C LYS A 322 20.68 6.05 -19.47
N LEU A 323 19.65 5.94 -20.31
CA LEU A 323 19.54 4.85 -21.27
C LEU A 323 20.71 4.86 -22.28
N ASN A 324 21.09 6.04 -22.77
CA ASN A 324 22.26 6.19 -23.64
C ASN A 324 23.58 5.87 -22.90
N GLU A 325 23.66 6.14 -21.59
CA GLU A 325 24.78 5.71 -20.75
C GLU A 325 24.87 4.18 -20.68
N ILE A 326 23.76 3.50 -20.34
CA ILE A 326 23.67 2.04 -20.24
C ILE A 326 23.97 1.37 -21.59
N TYR A 327 23.47 1.93 -22.68
CA TYR A 327 23.74 1.44 -24.04
C TYR A 327 25.24 1.44 -24.39
N ARG A 328 26.04 2.27 -23.70
CA ARG A 328 27.48 2.41 -23.91
C ARG A 328 28.31 1.74 -22.82
N TYR A 329 27.69 0.97 -21.93
CA TYR A 329 28.40 0.24 -20.89
C TYR A 329 29.44 -0.70 -21.49
N LYS A 330 30.59 -0.75 -20.81
CA LYS A 330 31.52 -1.86 -20.98
C LYS A 330 31.09 -2.96 -20.02
N THR A 331 31.30 -4.20 -20.43
CA THR A 331 31.00 -5.40 -19.64
C THR A 331 32.28 -5.91 -18.99
N GLU A 332 32.12 -6.81 -18.02
CA GLU A 332 33.23 -7.45 -17.30
C GLU A 332 34.13 -6.45 -16.56
N GLU A 333 33.53 -5.36 -16.07
CA GLU A 333 34.23 -4.37 -15.25
C GLU A 333 34.50 -4.91 -13.84
N TYR A 334 35.77 -5.11 -13.49
CA TYR A 334 36.19 -5.54 -12.15
C TYR A 334 36.97 -4.43 -11.44
N SER A 335 36.27 -3.54 -10.75
CA SER A 335 36.90 -2.53 -9.87
C SER A 335 35.88 -1.84 -8.95
N TYR A 336 36.36 -1.18 -7.90
CA TYR A 336 35.53 -0.29 -7.08
C TYR A 336 35.07 0.98 -7.82
N ASP A 337 35.64 1.28 -8.98
CA ASP A 337 35.34 2.43 -9.83
C ASP A 337 34.54 2.03 -11.09
N ALA A 338 33.99 0.81 -11.11
CA ALA A 338 33.15 0.33 -12.20
C ALA A 338 31.94 1.24 -12.39
N VAL A 339 31.69 1.63 -13.64
CA VAL A 339 30.48 2.34 -14.06
C VAL A 339 29.34 1.34 -14.14
N ASN A 340 29.58 0.20 -14.79
CA ASN A 340 28.61 -0.89 -14.91
C ASN A 340 28.68 -1.85 -13.71
N LYS A 341 28.23 -1.37 -12.55
CA LYS A 341 28.37 -2.08 -11.26
C LYS A 341 27.66 -3.43 -11.21
N PHE A 342 26.64 -3.61 -12.04
CA PHE A 342 25.81 -4.82 -12.06
C PHE A 342 26.11 -5.71 -13.26
N ASN A 343 27.14 -5.40 -14.06
CA ASN A 343 27.48 -6.11 -15.29
C ASN A 343 26.29 -6.26 -16.25
N ILE A 344 25.52 -5.19 -16.43
CA ILE A 344 24.39 -5.15 -17.37
C ILE A 344 24.92 -5.22 -18.79
N TYR A 345 24.41 -6.17 -19.56
CA TYR A 345 24.70 -6.29 -20.98
C TYR A 345 23.84 -5.26 -21.74
N PRO A 346 24.43 -4.35 -22.54
CA PRO A 346 23.68 -3.34 -23.28
C PRO A 346 22.56 -3.91 -24.18
N ASP A 347 22.75 -5.14 -24.67
CA ASP A 347 21.78 -5.86 -25.51
C ASP A 347 20.47 -6.22 -24.78
N GLN A 348 20.39 -6.04 -23.46
CA GLN A 348 19.13 -6.13 -22.70
C GLN A 348 18.18 -4.96 -22.95
N ILE A 349 18.68 -3.84 -23.49
CA ILE A 349 17.82 -2.71 -23.88
C ILE A 349 16.97 -3.14 -25.08
N SER A 350 15.71 -3.45 -24.82
CA SER A 350 14.77 -3.85 -25.85
C SER A 350 14.41 -2.68 -26.79
N SER A 351 14.12 -2.98 -28.05
CA SER A 351 13.75 -1.99 -29.05
C SER A 351 12.50 -1.19 -28.67
N TRP A 352 11.53 -1.83 -27.99
CA TRP A 352 10.32 -1.16 -27.54
C TRP A 352 10.65 0.02 -26.61
N LEU A 353 11.67 -0.11 -25.75
CA LEU A 353 12.03 0.92 -24.79
C LEU A 353 12.63 2.13 -25.50
N VAL A 354 13.50 1.90 -26.48
CA VAL A 354 14.13 2.98 -27.25
C VAL A 354 13.08 3.81 -28.01
N GLU A 355 12.07 3.14 -28.57
CA GLU A 355 10.96 3.81 -29.26
C GLU A 355 9.94 4.44 -28.30
N TRP A 356 9.76 3.83 -27.13
CA TRP A 356 8.78 4.26 -26.14
C TRP A 356 9.30 5.38 -25.24
N MET A 357 10.60 5.51 -25.00
CA MET A 357 11.14 6.58 -24.17
C MET A 357 10.87 7.97 -24.77
N SER A 358 10.39 8.88 -23.92
CA SER A 358 10.15 10.27 -24.25
C SER A 358 11.44 11.09 -24.16
N ASN A 359 11.54 12.19 -24.92
CA ASN A 359 12.63 13.18 -24.75
C ASN A 359 12.51 13.96 -23.43
N GLN A 360 11.34 13.92 -22.79
CA GLN A 360 11.02 14.57 -21.52
C GLN A 360 10.46 13.53 -20.54
N GLY A 361 10.96 13.53 -19.32
CA GLY A 361 10.56 12.58 -18.29
C GLY A 361 11.48 11.35 -18.18
N GLY A 362 11.13 10.48 -17.26
CA GLY A 362 11.89 9.30 -16.87
C GLY A 362 11.14 8.52 -15.80
N TYR A 363 11.62 7.34 -15.43
CA TYR A 363 10.97 6.51 -14.41
C TYR A 363 11.96 5.60 -13.69
N LEU A 364 11.51 5.00 -12.60
CA LEU A 364 12.24 3.95 -11.89
C LEU A 364 11.88 2.59 -12.53
N ILE A 365 12.89 1.84 -12.99
CA ILE A 365 12.72 0.52 -13.61
C ILE A 365 12.06 -0.48 -12.64
N GLY A 366 11.49 -1.54 -13.19
CA GLY A 366 10.77 -2.53 -12.42
C GLY A 366 11.63 -3.36 -11.47
N ASN A 367 12.87 -3.67 -11.85
CA ASN A 367 13.74 -4.56 -11.08
C ASN A 367 15.21 -4.38 -11.48
N LEU A 368 16.12 -4.65 -10.55
CA LEU A 368 17.57 -4.63 -10.76
C LEU A 368 18.20 -5.81 -10.02
N GLN A 369 18.97 -6.63 -10.73
CA GLN A 369 19.65 -7.81 -10.22
C GLN A 369 21.06 -7.92 -10.83
N PRO A 370 21.94 -8.79 -10.29
CA PRO A 370 23.21 -9.09 -10.94
C PRO A 370 23.00 -9.53 -12.39
N ALA A 371 23.61 -8.79 -13.31
CA ALA A 371 23.52 -8.95 -14.76
C ALA A 371 22.10 -8.88 -15.36
N HIS A 372 21.11 -8.28 -14.68
CA HIS A 372 19.75 -8.19 -15.19
C HIS A 372 19.04 -6.89 -14.76
N MET A 373 18.48 -6.17 -15.75
CA MET A 373 17.59 -5.02 -15.55
C MET A 373 16.22 -5.30 -16.16
N ASP A 374 15.16 -5.23 -15.36
CA ASP A 374 13.80 -5.26 -15.86
C ASP A 374 13.31 -3.84 -16.14
N PHE A 375 13.37 -3.45 -17.42
CA PHE A 375 12.99 -2.11 -17.85
C PHE A 375 11.47 -1.87 -17.87
N ARG A 376 10.60 -2.84 -17.53
CA ARG A 376 9.16 -2.58 -17.52
C ARG A 376 8.81 -1.44 -16.54
N PHE A 377 7.89 -0.58 -16.94
CA PHE A 377 7.29 0.43 -16.06
C PHE A 377 6.28 -0.26 -15.14
N PHE A 378 6.34 -0.03 -13.84
CA PHE A 378 5.35 -0.50 -12.87
C PHE A 378 4.70 0.70 -12.18
N SER A 379 3.37 0.81 -12.30
CA SER A 379 2.63 2.00 -11.85
C SER A 379 2.72 2.20 -10.35
N LEU A 380 2.38 1.18 -9.56
CA LEU A 380 2.38 1.31 -8.09
C LEU A 380 3.77 1.69 -7.58
N GLY A 381 4.83 1.00 -8.02
CA GLY A 381 6.20 1.32 -7.60
C GLY A 381 6.62 2.77 -7.91
N ASN A 382 6.28 3.28 -9.11
CA ASN A 382 6.61 4.65 -9.51
C ASN A 382 5.76 5.70 -8.78
N LEU A 383 4.44 5.51 -8.71
CA LEU A 383 3.53 6.43 -8.04
C LEU A 383 3.77 6.47 -6.54
N TRP A 384 4.00 5.31 -5.92
CA TRP A 384 4.31 5.23 -4.49
C TRP A 384 5.70 5.80 -4.15
N SER A 385 6.66 5.74 -5.08
CA SER A 385 7.94 6.42 -4.91
C SER A 385 7.80 7.94 -4.86
N ILE A 386 6.79 8.50 -5.53
CA ILE A 386 6.43 9.93 -5.42
C ILE A 386 5.75 10.19 -4.06
N VAL A 387 4.74 9.39 -3.70
CA VAL A 387 3.98 9.57 -2.45
C VAL A 387 4.88 9.47 -1.22
N SER A 388 5.80 8.51 -1.20
CA SER A 388 6.70 8.27 -0.06
C SER A 388 7.92 9.19 0.01
N GLY A 389 8.18 10.02 -1.01
CA GLY A 389 9.40 10.85 -1.08
C GLY A 389 10.68 10.07 -1.44
N LEU A 390 10.54 8.82 -1.91
CA LEU A 390 11.67 8.02 -2.39
C LEU A 390 12.27 8.61 -3.65
N ALA A 391 11.43 9.01 -4.61
CA ALA A 391 11.86 9.77 -5.78
C ALA A 391 12.20 11.21 -5.36
N THR A 392 13.26 11.78 -5.92
CA THR A 392 13.53 13.21 -5.72
C THR A 392 12.41 14.05 -6.32
N ARG A 393 12.33 15.33 -5.97
CA ARG A 393 11.36 16.25 -6.59
C ARG A 393 11.45 16.24 -8.13
N ASP A 394 12.67 16.29 -8.68
CA ASP A 394 12.88 16.29 -10.14
C ASP A 394 12.46 14.96 -10.77
N GLN A 395 12.79 13.83 -10.15
CA GLN A 395 12.36 12.50 -10.60
C GLN A 395 10.84 12.37 -10.55
N SER A 396 10.19 12.91 -9.52
CA SER A 396 8.74 12.89 -9.37
C SER A 396 8.04 13.67 -10.49
N HIS A 397 8.54 14.86 -10.82
CA HIS A 397 8.04 15.63 -11.97
C HIS A 397 8.26 14.84 -13.27
N ALA A 398 9.45 14.29 -13.49
CA ALA A 398 9.79 13.54 -14.68
C ALA A 398 8.96 12.24 -14.86
N ILE A 399 8.60 11.54 -13.79
CA ILE A 399 7.67 10.38 -13.83
C ILE A 399 6.30 10.82 -14.33
N LEU A 400 5.77 11.91 -13.77
CA LEU A 400 4.45 12.41 -14.13
C LEU A 400 4.41 12.98 -15.56
N ASP A 401 5.49 13.65 -15.98
CA ASP A 401 5.64 14.14 -17.35
C ASP A 401 5.72 12.97 -18.36
N LEU A 402 6.36 11.85 -17.98
CA LEU A 402 6.33 10.62 -18.77
C LEU A 402 4.92 10.03 -18.85
N VAL A 403 4.18 10.00 -17.73
CA VAL A 403 2.77 9.55 -17.71
C VAL A 403 1.90 10.39 -18.64
N GLU A 404 2.10 11.71 -18.66
CA GLU A 404 1.42 12.62 -19.60
C GLU A 404 1.82 12.34 -21.05
N ALA A 405 3.13 12.19 -21.32
CA ALA A 405 3.64 11.91 -22.66
C ALA A 405 3.20 10.54 -23.20
N LYS A 406 3.01 9.56 -22.31
CA LYS A 406 2.62 8.17 -22.61
C LYS A 406 1.21 7.85 -22.12
N TRP A 407 0.36 8.87 -22.06
CA TRP A 407 -1.02 8.77 -21.56
C TRP A 407 -1.81 7.64 -22.22
N GLY A 408 -1.69 7.53 -23.55
CA GLY A 408 -2.40 6.52 -24.32
C GLY A 408 -2.01 5.08 -23.97
N ASP A 409 -0.84 4.85 -23.37
CA ASP A 409 -0.34 3.52 -23.04
C ASP A 409 -0.47 3.21 -21.55
N LEU A 410 -0.18 4.18 -20.67
CA LEU A 410 -0.18 4.00 -19.22
C LEU A 410 -1.56 4.24 -18.58
N VAL A 411 -2.37 5.14 -19.15
CA VAL A 411 -3.73 5.45 -18.68
C VAL A 411 -4.77 4.85 -19.60
N ALA A 412 -4.57 5.00 -20.91
CA ALA A 412 -5.43 4.46 -21.97
C ALA A 412 -6.92 4.80 -21.76
N ASP A 413 -7.84 3.85 -22.03
CA ASP A 413 -9.28 4.03 -21.85
C ASP A 413 -9.75 3.58 -20.44
N MET A 414 -8.83 3.14 -19.58
CA MET A 414 -9.08 2.81 -18.18
C MET A 414 -7.80 2.95 -17.33
N PRO A 415 -7.72 3.92 -16.41
CA PRO A 415 -6.58 4.08 -15.51
C PRO A 415 -6.47 2.90 -14.51
N PHE A 416 -5.29 2.46 -14.09
CA PHE A 416 -3.97 2.61 -14.74
C PHE A 416 -3.46 1.24 -15.16
N LYS A 417 -2.58 1.17 -16.16
CA LYS A 417 -1.83 -0.06 -16.42
C LYS A 417 -1.03 -0.47 -15.20
N ILE A 418 -1.13 -1.72 -14.76
CA ILE A 418 -0.33 -2.20 -13.63
C ILE A 418 1.16 -2.20 -13.98
N CYS A 419 1.49 -2.65 -15.20
CA CYS A 419 2.81 -2.56 -15.78
C CYS A 419 2.75 -2.31 -17.30
N TYR A 420 3.87 -1.88 -17.88
CA TYR A 420 4.03 -1.70 -19.32
C TYR A 420 5.46 -2.01 -19.79
N PRO A 421 5.63 -2.67 -20.95
CA PRO A 421 4.61 -3.36 -21.75
C PRO A 421 4.22 -4.72 -21.15
N ALA A 422 3.25 -5.39 -21.77
CA ALA A 422 2.97 -6.80 -21.49
C ALA A 422 4.05 -7.71 -22.10
N LEU A 423 4.33 -8.82 -21.41
CA LEU A 423 5.11 -9.94 -21.94
C LEU A 423 4.28 -10.67 -22.99
N GLU A 424 4.89 -10.95 -24.15
CA GLU A 424 4.26 -11.61 -25.30
C GLU A 424 5.05 -12.83 -25.78
N GLY A 425 4.40 -13.74 -26.50
CA GLY A 425 5.07 -14.88 -27.15
C GLY A 425 5.92 -15.73 -26.21
N GLN A 426 7.20 -15.91 -26.57
CA GLN A 426 8.14 -16.72 -25.78
C GLN A 426 8.48 -16.11 -24.43
N GLU A 427 8.54 -14.78 -24.32
CA GLU A 427 8.81 -14.11 -23.04
C GLU A 427 7.71 -14.44 -22.03
N TRP A 428 6.44 -14.36 -22.45
CA TRP A 428 5.31 -14.78 -21.62
C TRP A 428 5.42 -16.24 -21.20
N GLN A 429 5.73 -17.15 -22.13
CA GLN A 429 5.87 -18.58 -21.83
C GLN A 429 6.96 -18.85 -20.80
N ILE A 430 8.13 -18.23 -20.95
CA ILE A 430 9.32 -18.46 -20.11
C ILE A 430 9.14 -17.81 -18.73
N ILE A 431 8.81 -16.52 -18.70
CA ILE A 431 8.76 -15.73 -17.47
C ILE A 431 7.58 -16.14 -16.61
N THR A 432 6.38 -16.24 -17.19
CA THR A 432 5.18 -16.58 -16.42
C THR A 432 5.00 -18.08 -16.21
N GLY A 433 5.69 -18.92 -17.00
CA GLY A 433 5.42 -20.35 -17.04
C GLY A 433 4.13 -20.68 -17.81
N SER A 434 3.80 -19.89 -18.83
CA SER A 434 2.55 -20.00 -19.61
C SER A 434 1.29 -19.84 -18.74
N ASP A 435 1.32 -18.90 -17.79
CA ASP A 435 0.20 -18.65 -16.87
C ASP A 435 -1.04 -18.15 -17.63
N PRO A 436 -2.16 -18.92 -17.64
CA PRO A 436 -3.34 -18.59 -18.43
C PRO A 436 -4.13 -17.39 -17.89
N LYS A 437 -3.91 -16.97 -16.62
CA LYS A 437 -4.53 -15.75 -16.08
C LYS A 437 -3.77 -14.49 -16.56
N ASN A 438 -2.46 -14.61 -16.78
CA ASN A 438 -1.55 -13.54 -17.18
C ASN A 438 -1.23 -13.53 -18.68
N THR A 439 -2.22 -13.81 -19.54
CA THR A 439 -2.06 -13.64 -20.99
C THR A 439 -1.71 -12.19 -21.34
N PRO A 440 -1.10 -11.91 -22.51
CA PRO A 440 -0.71 -10.55 -22.86
C PRO A 440 -1.85 -9.54 -22.74
N TRP A 441 -1.58 -8.43 -22.05
CA TRP A 441 -2.51 -7.36 -21.76
C TRP A 441 -3.71 -7.78 -20.90
N SER A 442 -3.48 -8.70 -19.96
CA SER A 442 -4.52 -9.21 -19.05
C SER A 442 -3.99 -9.37 -17.64
N TYR A 443 -4.85 -9.12 -16.65
CA TYR A 443 -4.54 -9.25 -15.22
C TYR A 443 -3.23 -8.53 -14.85
N HIS A 444 -2.22 -9.21 -14.32
CA HIS A 444 -0.93 -8.59 -13.96
C HIS A 444 -0.04 -8.27 -15.17
N ASN A 445 -0.27 -8.93 -16.31
CA ASN A 445 0.55 -8.78 -17.51
C ASN A 445 0.03 -7.65 -18.40
N GLY A 446 0.11 -6.41 -17.92
CA GLY A 446 -0.33 -5.21 -18.64
C GLY A 446 -1.85 -4.98 -18.65
N GLY A 447 -2.57 -5.59 -17.70
CA GLY A 447 -3.96 -5.22 -17.40
C GLY A 447 -4.07 -3.81 -16.82
N SER A 448 -5.27 -3.24 -16.86
CA SER A 448 -5.58 -1.91 -16.33
C SER A 448 -6.42 -2.05 -15.06
N TRP A 449 -5.96 -1.45 -13.97
CA TRP A 449 -6.45 -1.68 -12.62
C TRP A 449 -6.99 -0.38 -12.02
N PRO A 450 -8.32 -0.23 -11.87
CA PRO A 450 -8.94 0.99 -11.34
C PRO A 450 -8.46 1.37 -9.95
N THR A 451 -8.12 0.38 -9.11
CA THR A 451 -7.58 0.62 -7.76
C THR A 451 -6.33 1.52 -7.73
N LEU A 452 -5.57 1.64 -8.82
CA LEU A 452 -4.37 2.49 -8.84
C LEU A 452 -4.68 4.00 -8.90
N LEU A 453 -5.95 4.40 -9.07
CA LEU A 453 -6.38 5.80 -9.19
C LEU A 453 -5.96 6.69 -8.01
N TRP A 454 -6.06 6.17 -6.78
CA TRP A 454 -5.88 6.98 -5.57
C TRP A 454 -4.43 7.40 -5.28
N GLN A 455 -3.45 6.81 -5.97
CA GLN A 455 -2.03 7.04 -5.72
C GLN A 455 -1.47 8.26 -6.48
N MET A 456 -2.29 8.95 -7.28
CA MET A 456 -1.86 10.08 -8.11
C MET A 456 -1.75 11.38 -7.31
N ASN A 457 -0.51 11.83 -7.07
CA ASN A 457 -0.20 13.03 -6.28
C ASN A 457 -0.12 14.35 -7.11
N ARG A 458 -0.70 14.39 -8.33
CA ARG A 458 -0.83 15.63 -9.13
C ARG A 458 -2.31 15.83 -9.49
N PRO A 459 -3.00 16.84 -8.90
CA PRO A 459 -4.44 17.00 -9.03
C PRO A 459 -4.96 17.03 -10.48
N GLU A 460 -4.24 17.69 -11.39
CA GLU A 460 -4.64 17.80 -12.80
C GLU A 460 -4.63 16.45 -13.53
N ILE A 461 -3.59 15.63 -13.30
CA ILE A 461 -3.48 14.26 -13.85
C ILE A 461 -4.54 13.36 -13.21
N ALA A 462 -4.71 13.45 -11.89
CA ALA A 462 -5.68 12.64 -11.16
C ALA A 462 -7.12 12.93 -11.62
N ALA A 463 -7.50 14.21 -11.76
CA ALA A 463 -8.82 14.61 -12.24
C ALA A 463 -9.11 14.05 -13.64
N ARG A 464 -8.15 14.19 -14.57
CA ARG A 464 -8.30 13.65 -15.92
C ARG A 464 -8.38 12.12 -15.95
N ALA A 465 -7.67 11.42 -15.06
CA ALA A 465 -7.75 9.97 -14.95
C ALA A 465 -9.13 9.54 -14.40
N VAL A 466 -9.63 10.22 -13.36
CA VAL A 466 -10.96 9.98 -12.79
C VAL A 466 -12.04 10.18 -13.86
N GLU A 467 -11.98 11.26 -14.65
CA GLU A 467 -12.90 11.49 -15.77
C GLU A 467 -12.91 10.35 -16.80
N ILE A 468 -11.77 9.64 -17.00
CA ILE A 468 -11.72 8.47 -17.89
C ILE A 468 -12.42 7.28 -17.24
N ALA A 469 -12.19 7.02 -15.96
CA ALA A 469 -12.83 5.93 -15.24
C ALA A 469 -14.35 6.11 -15.16
N GLU A 470 -14.83 7.32 -14.85
CA GLU A 470 -16.26 7.66 -14.71
C GLU A 470 -17.07 7.45 -16.00
N LYS A 471 -16.43 7.37 -17.18
CA LYS A 471 -17.13 7.04 -18.44
C LYS A 471 -17.77 5.66 -18.43
N ARG A 472 -17.28 4.73 -17.60
CA ARG A 472 -17.70 3.33 -17.65
C ARG A 472 -17.61 2.52 -16.35
N ILE A 473 -16.88 2.95 -15.32
CA ILE A 473 -16.61 2.10 -14.15
C ILE A 473 -17.89 1.62 -13.45
N SER A 474 -18.85 2.51 -13.19
CA SER A 474 -20.16 2.16 -12.61
C SER A 474 -21.02 1.34 -13.59
N ARG A 475 -21.13 1.75 -14.86
CA ARG A 475 -21.89 1.01 -15.89
C ARG A 475 -21.40 -0.43 -16.04
N ASP A 476 -20.10 -0.64 -15.95
CA ASP A 476 -19.46 -1.94 -16.06
C ASP A 476 -19.46 -2.72 -14.73
N LYS A 477 -20.11 -2.18 -13.69
CA LYS A 477 -20.28 -2.78 -12.36
C LYS A 477 -18.97 -2.97 -11.61
N TRP A 478 -18.14 -1.93 -11.59
CA TRP A 478 -16.92 -1.84 -10.78
C TRP A 478 -15.99 -3.06 -10.91
N PRO A 479 -15.47 -3.37 -12.12
CA PRO A 479 -14.61 -4.53 -12.30
C PRO A 479 -13.29 -4.43 -11.52
N GLU A 480 -12.76 -5.58 -11.13
CA GLU A 480 -11.41 -5.76 -10.59
C GLU A 480 -10.33 -5.24 -11.55
N TYR A 481 -10.40 -5.59 -12.84
CA TYR A 481 -9.44 -5.14 -13.86
C TYR A 481 -10.01 -5.15 -15.28
N TYR A 482 -9.27 -4.53 -16.19
CA TYR A 482 -9.59 -4.40 -17.62
C TYR A 482 -8.44 -4.89 -18.51
N ASP A 483 -8.79 -5.61 -19.56
CA ASP A 483 -7.86 -6.23 -20.51
C ASP A 483 -7.68 -5.41 -21.78
N THR A 484 -6.72 -5.83 -22.62
CA THR A 484 -6.27 -5.25 -23.89
C THR A 484 -5.33 -4.07 -23.74
N LYS A 485 -4.57 -3.76 -24.80
CA LYS A 485 -3.64 -2.63 -24.86
C LYS A 485 -4.24 -1.32 -24.37
N LYS A 486 -5.53 -1.08 -24.67
CA LYS A 486 -6.22 0.15 -24.28
C LYS A 486 -7.19 0.01 -23.08
N GLY A 487 -7.31 -1.16 -22.45
CA GLY A 487 -8.26 -1.36 -21.34
C GLY A 487 -9.73 -1.40 -21.79
N LYS A 488 -9.99 -1.80 -23.04
CA LYS A 488 -11.34 -1.74 -23.63
C LYS A 488 -12.27 -2.82 -23.11
N PHE A 489 -11.77 -4.00 -22.76
CA PHE A 489 -12.59 -5.11 -22.31
C PHE A 489 -12.51 -5.23 -20.80
N ILE A 490 -13.64 -5.56 -20.16
CA ILE A 490 -13.64 -6.05 -18.79
C ILE A 490 -12.73 -7.28 -18.75
N GLY A 491 -11.94 -7.41 -17.68
CA GLY A 491 -10.94 -8.47 -17.57
C GLY A 491 -11.54 -9.86 -17.74
N LYS A 492 -10.81 -10.76 -18.42
CA LYS A 492 -11.29 -12.12 -18.76
C LYS A 492 -11.87 -12.89 -17.58
N GLN A 493 -11.30 -12.70 -16.39
CA GLN A 493 -11.73 -13.33 -15.14
C GLN A 493 -11.91 -12.28 -14.04
N SER A 494 -12.24 -11.05 -14.41
CA SER A 494 -12.45 -9.97 -13.45
C SER A 494 -13.70 -10.23 -12.61
N ARG A 495 -13.58 -10.08 -11.29
CA ARG A 495 -14.77 -9.91 -10.44
C ARG A 495 -15.44 -8.58 -10.73
N LEU A 496 -16.76 -8.57 -10.58
CA LEU A 496 -17.55 -7.34 -10.50
C LEU A 496 -17.69 -6.92 -9.05
N PHE A 497 -18.01 -5.64 -8.82
CA PHE A 497 -18.13 -5.06 -7.48
C PHE A 497 -16.89 -5.33 -6.62
N GLN A 498 -15.71 -5.19 -7.23
CA GLN A 498 -14.45 -5.37 -6.52
C GLN A 498 -14.21 -4.16 -5.62
N THR A 499 -14.06 -4.43 -4.33
CA THR A 499 -14.07 -3.40 -3.28
C THR A 499 -12.95 -2.38 -3.45
N TRP A 500 -11.71 -2.80 -3.76
CA TRP A 500 -10.61 -1.86 -3.94
C TRP A 500 -10.73 -0.98 -5.20
N SER A 501 -11.54 -1.38 -6.19
CA SER A 501 -11.80 -0.57 -7.39
C SER A 501 -12.76 0.56 -7.03
N ILE A 502 -13.76 0.24 -6.21
CA ILE A 502 -14.72 1.19 -5.63
C ILE A 502 -13.99 2.15 -4.68
N ALA A 503 -13.25 1.61 -3.72
CA ALA A 503 -12.53 2.39 -2.73
C ALA A 503 -11.44 3.27 -3.36
N GLY A 504 -10.67 2.75 -4.34
CA GLY A 504 -9.66 3.54 -5.04
C GLY A 504 -10.26 4.73 -5.80
N TYR A 505 -11.45 4.56 -6.39
CA TYR A 505 -12.21 5.68 -6.97
C TYR A 505 -12.63 6.70 -5.91
N LEU A 506 -13.23 6.25 -4.80
CA LEU A 506 -13.66 7.12 -3.70
C LEU A 506 -12.50 7.93 -3.12
N VAL A 507 -11.37 7.29 -2.82
CA VAL A 507 -10.18 7.99 -2.30
C VAL A 507 -9.69 9.03 -3.30
N ALA A 508 -9.65 8.72 -4.60
CA ALA A 508 -9.27 9.70 -5.61
C ALA A 508 -10.20 10.92 -5.62
N LYS A 509 -11.53 10.73 -5.52
CA LYS A 509 -12.52 11.81 -5.43
C LYS A 509 -12.35 12.66 -4.17
N LEU A 510 -12.17 12.02 -3.02
CA LEU A 510 -11.96 12.69 -1.73
C LEU A 510 -10.68 13.53 -1.73
N LEU A 511 -9.58 12.99 -2.27
CA LEU A 511 -8.30 13.72 -2.38
C LEU A 511 -8.35 14.85 -3.41
N LEU A 512 -9.16 14.73 -4.47
CA LEU A 512 -9.40 15.83 -5.41
C LEU A 512 -10.25 16.94 -4.79
N ALA A 513 -11.21 16.59 -3.93
CA ALA A 513 -12.03 17.55 -3.20
C ALA A 513 -11.25 18.29 -2.11
N ASP A 514 -10.35 17.58 -1.41
CA ASP A 514 -9.43 18.16 -0.43
C ASP A 514 -7.98 17.63 -0.63
N PRO A 515 -7.18 18.30 -1.47
CA PRO A 515 -5.78 17.93 -1.68
C PRO A 515 -4.92 18.01 -0.40
N SER A 516 -5.34 18.77 0.62
CA SER A 516 -4.58 18.88 1.86
C SER A 516 -4.61 17.59 2.69
N ALA A 517 -5.66 16.77 2.50
CA ALA A 517 -5.82 15.49 3.17
C ALA A 517 -4.74 14.47 2.74
N ALA A 518 -4.14 14.63 1.54
CA ALA A 518 -3.05 13.76 1.06
C ALA A 518 -1.83 13.71 2.00
N ARG A 519 -1.66 14.71 2.89
CA ARG A 519 -0.58 14.77 3.89
C ARG A 519 -0.55 13.58 4.86
N MET A 520 -1.65 12.84 5.01
CA MET A 520 -1.67 11.62 5.83
C MET A 520 -0.82 10.49 5.20
N LEU A 521 -0.69 10.49 3.88
CA LEU A 521 0.06 9.51 3.08
C LEU A 521 1.40 10.06 2.63
N VAL A 522 1.42 11.31 2.16
CA VAL A 522 2.59 11.92 1.53
C VAL A 522 3.67 12.21 2.56
N THR A 523 4.92 11.94 2.19
CA THR A 523 6.10 12.32 2.95
C THR A 523 7.01 13.18 2.08
N ASP A 524 7.48 14.31 2.62
CA ASP A 524 8.44 15.16 1.92
C ASP A 524 9.81 14.47 1.83
N GLU A 525 10.63 14.88 0.86
CA GLU A 525 11.99 14.38 0.72
C GLU A 525 12.78 14.65 2.02
N ASP A 526 13.31 13.58 2.60
CA ASP A 526 13.96 13.63 3.91
C ASP A 526 15.21 14.52 3.88
N THR A 527 15.14 15.67 4.57
CA THR A 527 16.23 16.64 4.63
C THR A 527 17.51 16.09 5.25
N GLU A 528 17.42 15.15 6.20
CA GLU A 528 18.59 14.50 6.77
C GLU A 528 19.27 13.59 5.75
N LEU A 529 18.48 12.88 4.93
CA LEU A 529 19.00 12.10 3.80
C LEU A 529 19.61 13.01 2.73
N VAL A 530 18.96 14.10 2.36
CA VAL A 530 19.48 15.08 1.37
C VAL A 530 20.81 15.68 1.86
N ASN A 531 20.90 16.01 3.14
CA ASN A 531 22.14 16.47 3.76
C ASN A 531 23.21 15.38 3.77
N ALA A 532 22.86 14.15 4.15
CA ALA A 532 23.76 13.00 4.10
C ALA A 532 24.27 12.76 2.68
N PHE A 533 23.43 12.88 1.64
CA PHE A 533 23.87 12.78 0.24
C PHE A 533 24.78 13.93 -0.17
N SER A 534 24.46 15.16 0.24
CA SER A 534 25.32 16.32 -0.01
C SER A 534 26.69 16.16 0.66
N CYS A 535 26.72 15.61 1.88
CA CYS A 535 27.93 15.26 2.62
C CYS A 535 28.68 14.09 1.98
N MET A 536 28.01 13.03 1.55
CA MET A 536 28.64 11.89 0.86
C MET A 536 29.22 12.32 -0.49
N ILE A 537 28.53 13.16 -1.26
CA ILE A 537 28.99 13.70 -2.54
C ILE A 537 30.18 14.63 -2.34
N SER A 538 30.20 15.43 -1.27
CA SER A 538 31.29 16.38 -0.96
C SER A 538 32.49 15.75 -0.24
N ALA A 539 32.26 14.72 0.57
CA ALA A 539 33.27 13.92 1.25
C ALA A 539 33.88 12.85 0.34
N ASN A 540 33.24 12.55 -0.81
CA ASN A 540 33.84 11.72 -1.84
C ASN A 540 35.13 12.39 -2.35
N PRO A 541 36.33 11.84 -2.06
CA PRO A 541 37.60 12.45 -2.51
C PRO A 541 37.67 12.56 -4.04
N ARG A 542 36.80 11.81 -4.74
CA ARG A 542 36.81 11.56 -6.18
C ARG A 542 36.13 12.63 -7.04
N ARG A 543 35.37 13.59 -6.47
CA ARG A 543 34.86 14.77 -7.22
C ARG A 543 35.66 16.06 -7.02
N ARG A 544 36.60 16.11 -6.07
CA ARG A 544 37.53 17.26 -5.91
C ARG A 544 38.46 17.47 -7.12
N GLY A 545 38.55 16.51 -8.05
CA GLY A 545 39.35 16.60 -9.28
C GLY A 545 38.76 17.44 -10.42
N ARG A 546 37.48 17.86 -10.36
CA ARG A 546 36.90 18.82 -11.32
C ARG A 546 36.76 20.21 -10.71
N LYS A 547 37.86 20.77 -10.21
CA LYS A 547 37.98 22.23 -10.10
C LYS A 547 38.51 22.74 -11.43
N ASN A 548 37.71 23.57 -12.10
CA ASN A 548 38.04 24.35 -13.29
C ASN A 548 39.54 24.68 -13.39
N MET A 549 40.30 23.93 -14.19
CA MET A 549 41.55 24.44 -14.71
C MET A 549 41.17 25.53 -15.70
N LYS A 550 41.25 26.79 -15.24
CA LYS A 550 41.31 27.94 -16.15
C LYS A 550 42.46 27.65 -17.12
N GLN A 551 42.14 27.44 -18.39
CA GLN A 551 43.13 27.48 -19.46
C GLN A 551 43.76 28.87 -19.44
N SER A 552 45.00 28.96 -18.97
CA SER A 552 45.86 30.10 -19.23
C SER A 552 46.40 29.94 -20.64
N TYR A 553 45.79 30.63 -21.60
CA TYR A 553 46.41 30.86 -22.88
C TYR A 553 47.60 31.81 -22.67
N ILE A 554 48.80 31.37 -23.04
CA ILE A 554 49.94 32.25 -23.27
C ILE A 554 50.10 32.32 -24.79
N VAL A 555 50.16 33.55 -25.30
CA VAL A 555 50.37 33.95 -26.70
C VAL A 555 51.73 33.49 -27.20
#